data_AF-Q6QD84-F1
#
_entry.id   AF-Q6QD84-F1
#
_cell.length_a   1.000
_cell.length_b   1.000
_cell.length_c   1.000
_cell.angle_alpha   90.00
_cell.angle_beta   90.00
_cell.angle_gamma   90.00
#
_symmetry.space_group_name_H-M   'P 1'
#
loop_
_entity.id
_entity.type
_entity.pdbx_description
1 polymer ?
#
loop_
_entity_poly.entity_id
_entity_poly.type
_entity_poly.pdbx_seq_one_letter_code
_entity_poly.pdbx_strand_id
1 'polypeptide(L)' 'MEPKFQFATRFNSLELDDSDLSLFVAAIICCGDRPGLVDVSLVEQLQESIIQALRLHLLANHPDDTFLFPRLLQ' A
#
# COMPACT_ATOMS: atom_id res chain seq x y z
N MET A 1 22.63 7.32 -9.05
CA MET A 1 22.00 6.15 -9.69
C MET A 1 22.55 4.90 -8.99
N GLU A 2 21.79 3.92 -8.49
CA GLU A 2 20.40 3.60 -8.85
C GLU A 2 19.42 3.02 -7.80
N PRO A 3 19.71 2.73 -6.50
CA PRO A 3 18.75 2.00 -5.64
C PRO A 3 17.28 2.50 -5.61
N LYS A 4 17.04 3.80 -5.45
CA LYS A 4 15.67 4.39 -5.49
C LYS A 4 15.01 4.30 -6.87
N PHE A 5 15.81 4.34 -7.93
CA PHE A 5 15.36 4.24 -9.32
C PHE A 5 15.11 2.77 -9.71
N GLN A 6 15.90 1.81 -9.23
CA GLN A 6 15.60 0.37 -9.37
C GLN A 6 14.29 0.01 -8.68
N PHE A 7 14.04 0.56 -7.48
CA PHE A 7 12.74 0.49 -6.84
C PHE A 7 11.67 1.14 -7.72
N ALA A 8 11.84 2.39 -8.15
CA ALA A 8 10.87 3.09 -8.98
C ALA A 8 10.56 2.38 -10.31
N THR A 9 11.54 1.79 -11.00
CA THR A 9 11.31 1.00 -12.22
C THR A 9 10.43 -0.22 -11.96
N ARG A 10 10.63 -0.93 -10.84
CA ARG A 10 9.78 -2.07 -10.45
C ARG A 10 8.40 -1.59 -10.00
N PHE A 11 8.34 -0.57 -9.16
CA PHE A 11 7.10 -0.02 -8.62
C PHE A 11 6.21 0.57 -9.73
N ASN A 12 6.79 1.32 -10.68
CA ASN A 12 6.05 1.87 -11.82
C ASN A 12 5.57 0.77 -12.80
N SER A 13 6.19 -0.43 -12.81
CA SER A 13 5.68 -1.57 -13.59
C SER A 13 4.44 -2.24 -12.98
N LEU A 14 3.96 -1.74 -11.83
CA LEU A 14 2.64 -2.06 -11.28
C LEU A 14 1.53 -1.15 -11.83
N GLU A 15 1.87 -0.14 -12.66
CA GLU A 15 0.93 0.75 -13.38
C GLU A 15 -0.14 1.43 -12.49
N LEU A 16 0.19 1.67 -11.22
CA LEU A 16 -0.66 2.32 -10.23
C LEU A 16 -0.96 3.77 -10.58
N ASP A 17 -2.20 4.21 -10.32
CA ASP A 17 -2.60 5.61 -10.38
C ASP A 17 -2.51 6.33 -9.02
N ASP A 18 -2.83 7.63 -9.01
CA ASP A 18 -2.79 8.47 -7.80
C ASP A 18 -3.78 7.99 -6.71
N SER A 19 -4.89 7.35 -7.09
CA SER A 19 -5.90 6.83 -6.16
C SER A 19 -5.44 5.53 -5.49
N ASP A 20 -4.83 4.61 -6.25
CA ASP A 20 -4.14 3.43 -5.70
C ASP A 20 -3.02 3.85 -4.74
N LEU A 21 -2.19 4.81 -5.18
CA LEU A 21 -1.04 5.30 -4.43
C LEU A 21 -1.47 6.02 -3.14
N SER A 22 -2.61 6.73 -3.15
CA SER A 22 -3.13 7.41 -1.96
C SER A 22 -3.45 6.43 -0.83
N LEU A 23 -4.09 5.29 -1.16
CA LEU A 23 -4.43 4.24 -0.20
C LEU A 23 -3.18 3.48 0.27
N PHE A 24 -2.24 3.20 -0.64
CA PHE A 24 -0.97 2.55 -0.31
C PHE A 24 -0.11 3.40 0.64
N VAL A 25 0.04 4.70 0.37
CA VAL A 25 0.79 5.61 1.24
C VAL A 25 0.10 5.79 2.59
N ALA A 26 -1.24 5.84 2.63
CA ALA A 26 -1.98 5.87 3.89
C ALA A 26 -1.72 4.62 4.76
N ALA A 27 -1.66 3.43 4.16
CA ALA A 27 -1.31 2.18 4.86
C ALA A 27 0.13 2.17 5.40
N ILE A 28 1.09 2.82 4.73
CA ILE A 28 2.47 2.98 5.19
C ILE A 28 2.59 3.98 6.34
N ILE A 29 1.81 5.06 6.32
CA ILE A 29 1.75 6.07 7.38
C ILE A 29 1.16 5.46 8.65
N CYS A 30 0.02 4.78 8.53
CA CYS A 30 -0.71 4.20 9.66
C CYS A 30 -0.14 2.84 10.14
N CYS A 31 1.16 2.59 9.99
CA CYS A 31 1.75 1.31 10.40
C CYS A 31 1.92 1.21 11.93
N GLY A 32 1.49 0.08 12.52
CA GLY A 32 1.62 -0.19 13.96
C GLY A 32 3.07 -0.39 14.44
N ASP A 33 4.00 -0.76 13.56
CA ASP A 33 5.40 -1.05 13.90
C ASP A 33 6.27 0.19 14.22
N ARG A 34 5.67 1.37 14.43
CA ARG A 34 6.44 2.60 14.67
C ARG A 34 6.86 2.70 16.15
N PRO A 35 8.17 2.85 16.44
CA PRO A 35 8.64 2.95 17.82
C PRO A 35 8.11 4.24 18.49
N GLY A 36 7.60 4.11 19.71
CA GLY A 36 7.08 5.23 20.49
C GLY A 36 5.59 5.53 20.30
N LEU A 37 4.83 4.68 19.58
CA LEU A 37 3.37 4.73 19.60
C LEU A 37 2.83 4.45 21.02
N VAL A 38 1.83 5.24 21.43
CA VAL A 38 1.17 5.10 22.74
C VAL A 38 0.05 4.05 22.69
N ASP A 39 -0.70 4.02 21.59
CA ASP A 39 -1.76 3.06 21.33
C ASP A 39 -1.51 2.41 19.96
N VAL A 40 -0.83 1.27 19.98
CA VAL A 40 -0.52 0.49 18.77
C VAL A 40 -1.78 -0.14 18.21
N SER A 41 -2.70 -0.61 19.06
CA SER A 41 -3.89 -1.35 18.61
C SER A 41 -4.86 -0.46 17.83
N LEU A 42 -5.03 0.80 18.23
CA LEU A 42 -5.83 1.77 17.48
C LEU A 42 -5.24 2.07 16.10
N VAL A 43 -3.90 2.12 15.99
CA VAL A 43 -3.19 2.34 14.73
C VAL A 43 -3.31 1.12 13.82
N GLU A 44 -3.15 -0.09 14.35
CA GLU A 44 -3.33 -1.35 13.62
C GLU A 44 -4.77 -1.50 13.06
N GLN A 45 -5.80 -1.20 13.85
CA GLN A 45 -7.21 -1.24 13.41
C GLN A 45 -7.49 -0.23 12.27
N LEU A 46 -6.88 0.95 12.33
CA LEU A 46 -6.94 1.93 11.26
C LEU A 46 -6.20 1.43 10.01
N GLN A 47 -5.03 0.82 10.18
CA GLN A 47 -4.25 0.23 9.08
C GLN A 47 -5.03 -0.89 8.38
N GLU A 48 -5.63 -1.81 9.13
CA GLU A 48 -6.43 -2.92 8.59
C GLU A 48 -7.58 -2.41 7.72
N SER A 49 -8.28 -1.37 8.19
CA SER A 49 -9.36 -0.71 7.45
C SER A 49 -8.87 -0.10 6.12
N ILE A 50 -7.69 0.54 6.12
CA ILE A 50 -7.07 1.11 4.91
C ILE A 50 -6.58 0.00 3.96
N ILE A 51 -5.98 -1.07 4.48
CA ILE A 51 -5.54 -2.23 3.69
C ILE A 51 -6.73 -2.94 3.03
N GLN A 52 -7.86 -3.06 3.73
CA GLN A 52 -9.10 -3.58 3.15
C GLN A 52 -9.62 -2.68 2.02
N ALA A 53 -9.63 -1.36 2.22
CA ALA A 53 -10.01 -0.40 1.19
C ALA A 53 -9.09 -0.47 -0.04
N LEU A 54 -7.77 -0.51 0.16
CA LEU A 54 -6.76 -0.70 -0.90
C LEU A 54 -7.01 -1.98 -1.69
N ARG A 55 -7.27 -3.11 -1.01
CA ARG A 55 -7.55 -4.39 -1.68
C ARG A 55 -8.79 -4.32 -2.57
N LEU A 56 -9.88 -3.73 -2.08
CA LEU A 56 -11.13 -3.60 -2.83
C LEU A 56 -10.99 -2.63 -3.99
N HIS A 57 -10.27 -1.53 -3.79
CA HIS A 57 -9.99 -0.53 -4.80
C HIS A 57 -9.16 -1.12 -5.95
N LEU A 58 -8.04 -1.79 -5.66
CA LEU A 58 -7.21 -2.43 -6.68
C LEU A 58 -7.97 -3.48 -7.49
N LEU A 59 -8.83 -4.29 -6.85
CA LEU A 59 -9.67 -5.28 -7.55
C LEU A 59 -10.72 -4.64 -8.48
N ALA A 60 -11.12 -3.39 -8.22
CA ALA A 60 -12.09 -2.66 -9.04
C ALA A 60 -11.42 -1.81 -10.13
N ASN A 61 -10.26 -1.22 -9.84
CA ASN A 61 -9.51 -0.33 -10.72
C ASN A 61 -8.64 -1.13 -11.72
N HIS A 62 -8.10 -2.29 -11.29
CA HIS A 62 -7.24 -3.18 -12.07
C HIS A 62 -7.86 -4.59 -12.19
N PRO A 63 -9.03 -4.75 -12.83
CA PRO A 63 -9.76 -6.03 -12.86
C PRO A 63 -9.00 -7.16 -13.56
N ASP A 64 -8.10 -6.82 -14.49
CA ASP A 64 -7.26 -7.77 -15.22
C ASP A 64 -6.07 -8.29 -14.39
N ASP A 65 -5.75 -7.66 -13.25
CA ASP A 65 -4.58 -7.98 -12.42
C ASP A 65 -4.95 -8.36 -10.97
N THR A 66 -5.55 -9.54 -10.84
CA THR A 66 -5.95 -10.13 -9.54
C THR A 66 -4.80 -10.37 -8.55
N PHE A 67 -3.54 -10.26 -8.99
CA PHE A 67 -2.33 -10.40 -8.15
C PHE A 67 -1.62 -9.07 -7.89
N LEU A 68 -2.21 -7.93 -8.22
CA LEU A 68 -1.64 -6.60 -7.96
C LEU A 68 -1.49 -6.33 -6.45
N PHE A 69 -2.55 -6.54 -5.67
CA PHE A 69 -2.53 -6.36 -4.21
C PHE A 69 -1.41 -7.15 -3.49
N PRO A 70 -1.25 -8.48 -3.66
CA PRO A 70 -0.16 -9.21 -3.01
C PRO A 70 1.24 -8.84 -3.54
N ARG A 71 1.39 -8.36 -4.78
CA ARG A 71 2.69 -7.86 -5.29
C ARG A 71 3.05 -6.48 -4.73
N LEU A 72 2.05 -5.63 -4.45
CA LEU A 72 2.24 -4.31 -3.83
C LEU A 72 2.72 -4.40 -2.36
N LEU A 73 2.50 -5.54 -1.70
CA LEU A 73 2.91 -5.79 -0.31
C LEU A 73 4.23 -6.58 -0.17
N GLN A 74 4.94 -6.86 -1.27
CA GLN A 74 6.23 -7.58 -1.31
C GLN A 74 7.45 -6.65 -1.36
#